data_AF-A0A540W2S9-F1
#
_entry.id   AF-A0A540W2S9-F1
#
_cell.length_a   1.000
_cell.length_b   1.000
_cell.length_c   1.000
_cell.angle_alpha   90.00
_cell.angle_beta   90.00
_cell.angle_gamma   90.00
#
_symmetry.space_group_name_H-M   'P 1'
#
loop_
_entity.id
_entity.type
_entity.pdbx_description
1 polymer ?
#
loop_
_entity_poly.entity_id
_entity_poly.type
_entity_poly.pdbx_seq_one_letter_code
_entity_poly.pdbx_strand_id
1 'polypeptide(L)'
;MIIGLVTAIAASTCYGLGSVLQAVGSRRSARQEAAEQPDRQRTEHGGPSLNSTAKAVVTWEFLLGTVLDFVGFALAALASRLLPLFLSQTVISANLVITALASVKMLGLRLRRPEWAAIGTVCGALVLLAIAAGPEGHTHTPVGSHWLLLLISVLLISGGTLLVRRLGASGAVVAGLVSGLLFGALGIGVRVLGGINPFDLGTLLSDPALYAIMVGGLGGMYLHTVALQVGSVNGATAALVVGETVVPGVVGVVWLGDATRAGLTWLGLLGFVLAVVGAVAVAHYGEGEGALHPEAREPEPAR
;
A
#
# COMPACT_ATOMS: atom_id res chain seq x y z
N MET A 1 -7.53 15.51 -15.23
CA MET A 1 -6.20 14.99 -15.62
C MET A 1 -4.99 15.66 -14.97
N ILE A 2 -4.49 16.85 -15.37
CA ILE A 2 -3.19 17.36 -14.83
C ILE A 2 -3.22 17.53 -13.30
N ILE A 3 -4.27 18.16 -12.77
CA ILE A 3 -4.44 18.34 -11.32
C ILE A 3 -4.46 16.98 -10.62
N GLY A 4 -5.26 16.03 -11.10
CA GLY A 4 -5.33 14.67 -10.55
C GLY A 4 -3.98 13.94 -10.57
N LEU A 5 -3.19 14.08 -11.64
CA LEU A 5 -1.87 13.47 -11.75
C LEU A 5 -0.87 14.08 -10.75
N VAL A 6 -0.86 15.40 -10.61
CA VAL A 6 -0.04 16.10 -9.62
C VAL A 6 -0.43 15.68 -8.20
N THR A 7 -1.73 15.58 -7.91
CA THR A 7 -2.24 15.10 -6.62
C THR A 7 -1.82 13.65 -6.35
N ALA A 8 -1.90 12.76 -7.34
CA ALA A 8 -1.48 11.36 -7.20
C ALA A 8 0.04 11.23 -6.94
N ILE A 9 0.87 12.01 -7.64
CA ILE A 9 2.32 12.04 -7.43
C ILE A 9 2.65 12.58 -6.03
N ALA A 10 1.96 13.62 -5.59
CA ALA A 10 2.11 14.15 -4.24
C ALA A 10 1.72 13.11 -3.17
N ALA A 11 0.60 12.41 -3.35
CA ALA A 11 0.17 11.31 -2.47
C ALA A 11 1.23 10.20 -2.38
N SER A 12 1.72 9.75 -3.54
CA SER A 12 2.77 8.73 -3.66
C SER A 12 4.06 9.14 -2.94
N THR A 13 4.43 10.42 -3.06
CA THR A 13 5.61 10.98 -2.38
C THR A 13 5.43 11.04 -0.87
N CYS A 14 4.27 11.48 -0.38
CA CYS A 14 3.94 11.49 1.03
C CYS A 14 4.01 10.09 1.64
N TYR A 15 3.36 9.09 1.03
CA TYR A 15 3.43 7.71 1.49
C TYR A 15 4.85 7.14 1.49
N GLY A 16 5.61 7.39 0.40
CA GLY A 16 6.95 6.86 0.29
C GLY A 16 7.92 7.44 1.32
N LEU A 17 7.88 8.76 1.53
CA LEU A 17 8.69 9.41 2.57
C LEU A 17 8.20 9.06 3.99
N GLY A 18 6.90 8.94 4.18
CA GLY A 18 6.29 8.56 5.47
C GLY A 18 6.78 7.20 5.95
N SER A 19 6.74 6.21 5.05
CA SER A 19 7.25 4.86 5.30
C SER A 19 8.74 4.85 5.68
N VAL A 20 9.58 5.62 4.99
CA VAL A 20 11.02 5.70 5.31
C VAL A 20 11.27 6.41 6.64
N LEU A 21 10.55 7.48 6.94
CA LEU A 21 10.68 8.20 8.21
C LEU A 21 10.27 7.33 9.41
N GLN A 22 9.20 6.54 9.28
CA GLN A 22 8.81 5.55 10.28
C GLN A 22 9.87 4.44 10.45
N ALA A 23 10.49 3.99 9.34
CA ALA A 23 11.60 3.04 9.39
C ALA A 23 12.86 3.64 10.08
N VAL A 24 13.17 4.92 9.84
CA VAL A 24 14.25 5.63 10.54
C VAL A 24 13.95 5.74 12.03
N GLY A 25 12.75 6.18 12.41
CA GLY A 25 12.32 6.33 13.80
C GLY A 25 12.37 5.02 14.57
N SER A 26 11.86 3.94 13.97
CA SER A 26 11.88 2.60 14.58
C SER A 26 13.31 2.06 14.75
N ARG A 27 14.18 2.19 13.75
CA ARG A 27 15.60 1.78 13.83
C ARG A 27 16.38 2.60 14.86
N ARG A 28 16.11 3.91 14.96
CA ARG A 28 16.75 4.80 15.93
C ARG A 28 16.36 4.42 17.35
N SER A 29 15.07 4.19 17.60
CA SER A 29 14.56 3.74 18.90
C SER A 29 15.19 2.39 19.31
N ALA A 30 15.24 1.42 18.37
CA ALA A 30 15.86 0.13 18.63
C ALA A 30 17.36 0.24 18.97
N ARG A 31 18.11 1.11 18.29
CA ARG A 31 19.54 1.36 18.58
C ARG A 31 19.76 2.03 19.94
N GLN A 32 18.91 2.98 20.32
CA GLN A 32 19.00 3.66 21.62
C GLN A 32 18.74 2.68 22.77
N GLU A 33 17.74 1.81 22.64
CA GLU A 33 17.47 0.80 23.66
C GLU A 33 18.57 -0.26 23.78
N ALA A 34 19.15 -0.67 22.65
CA ALA A 34 20.30 -1.57 22.66
C ALA A 34 21.53 -0.96 23.38
N ALA A 35 21.68 0.37 23.35
CA ALA A 35 22.75 1.08 24.04
C ALA A 35 22.46 1.28 25.55
N GLU A 36 21.20 1.42 25.94
CA GLU A 36 20.80 1.65 27.34
C GLU A 36 20.69 0.36 28.16
N GLN A 37 20.28 -0.78 27.56
CA GLN A 37 20.04 -2.04 28.29
C GLN A 37 20.44 -3.30 27.47
N PRO A 38 21.74 -3.64 27.39
CA PRO A 38 22.23 -4.76 26.57
C PRO A 38 21.68 -6.14 26.99
N ASP A 39 21.33 -6.35 28.26
CA ASP A 39 20.88 -7.66 28.80
C ASP A 39 19.37 -7.93 28.65
N ARG A 40 18.56 -6.96 28.22
CA ARG A 40 17.08 -7.07 28.20
C ARG A 40 16.52 -7.37 26.82
N GLN A 41 17.30 -8.07 26.01
CA GLN A 41 17.23 -7.92 24.56
C GLN A 41 16.01 -8.54 23.88
N ARG A 42 15.30 -9.49 24.50
CA ARG A 42 14.27 -10.27 23.81
C ARG A 42 13.19 -10.73 24.77
N THR A 43 11.92 -10.73 24.33
CA THR A 43 10.93 -11.64 24.93
C THR A 43 11.44 -13.08 24.79
N GLU A 44 10.93 -14.06 25.55
CA GLU A 44 11.29 -15.48 25.38
C GLU A 44 11.17 -16.01 23.93
N HIS A 45 10.54 -15.24 23.03
CA HIS A 45 10.35 -15.54 21.61
C HIS A 45 11.10 -14.61 20.64
N GLY A 46 12.04 -13.79 21.10
CA GLY A 46 12.94 -13.04 20.21
C GLY A 46 12.39 -11.76 19.57
N GLY A 47 11.18 -11.32 19.95
CA GLY A 47 10.56 -10.10 19.44
C GLY A 47 10.84 -8.84 20.28
N PRO A 48 10.72 -7.63 19.69
CA PRO A 48 10.82 -6.36 20.42
C PRO A 48 9.72 -6.25 21.49
N SER A 49 10.04 -5.67 22.65
CA SER A 49 9.09 -5.54 23.76
C SER A 49 8.00 -4.50 23.44
N LEU A 50 6.80 -4.64 24.02
CA LEU A 50 5.70 -3.66 23.85
C LEU A 50 6.11 -2.23 24.23
N ASN A 51 7.05 -2.10 25.18
CA ASN A 51 7.60 -0.81 25.61
C ASN A 51 8.54 -0.19 24.55
N SER A 52 9.29 -1.04 23.84
CA SER A 52 10.14 -0.66 22.71
C SER A 52 9.33 -0.12 21.53
N THR A 53 8.24 -0.82 21.20
CA THR A 53 7.31 -0.38 20.16
C THR A 53 6.63 0.93 20.55
N ALA A 54 6.23 1.09 21.82
CA ALA A 54 5.62 2.32 22.31
C ALA A 54 6.56 3.53 22.22
N LYS A 55 7.85 3.36 22.54
CA LYS A 55 8.85 4.43 22.40
C LYS A 55 9.16 4.76 20.94
N ALA A 56 9.19 3.77 20.06
CA ALA A 56 9.40 3.97 18.63
C ALA A 56 8.31 4.85 17.99
N VAL A 57 7.05 4.67 18.39
CA VAL A 57 5.90 5.44 17.88
C VAL A 57 5.95 6.93 18.28
N VAL A 58 6.65 7.26 19.38
CA VAL A 58 6.75 8.64 19.89
C VAL A 58 7.97 9.38 19.33
N THR A 59 8.81 8.73 18.51
CA THR A 59 9.90 9.43 17.82
C THR A 59 9.35 10.46 16.85
N TRP A 60 10.01 11.62 16.78
CA TRP A 60 9.60 12.72 15.90
C TRP A 60 9.52 12.28 14.43
N GLU A 61 10.46 11.44 14.00
CA GLU A 61 10.50 10.89 12.65
C GLU A 61 9.28 9.99 12.37
N PHE A 62 8.91 9.13 13.31
CA PHE A 62 7.72 8.27 13.17
C PHE A 62 6.42 9.09 13.14
N LEU A 63 6.32 10.12 13.99
CA LEU A 63 5.16 11.00 14.04
C LEU A 63 5.02 11.80 12.75
N LEU A 64 6.13 12.34 12.23
CA LEU A 64 6.15 13.04 10.95
C LEU A 64 5.74 12.11 9.79
N GLY A 65 6.22 10.87 9.80
CA GLY A 65 5.83 9.88 8.80
C GLY A 65 4.33 9.55 8.86
N THR A 66 3.78 9.41 10.07
CA THR A 66 2.34 9.20 10.28
C THR A 66 1.51 10.37 9.76
N VAL A 67 1.94 11.62 9.98
CA VAL A 67 1.27 12.81 9.42
C VAL A 67 1.32 12.79 7.89
N LEU A 68 2.47 12.42 7.31
CA LEU A 68 2.59 12.26 5.86
C LEU A 68 1.65 11.19 5.31
N ASP A 69 1.41 10.08 6.01
CA ASP A 69 0.46 9.05 5.58
C ASP A 69 -0.97 9.58 5.55
N PHE A 70 -1.39 10.36 6.56
CA PHE A 70 -2.71 11.01 6.56
C PHE A 70 -2.86 12.00 5.41
N VAL A 71 -1.84 12.82 5.16
CA VAL A 71 -1.83 13.75 4.02
C VAL A 71 -1.85 12.99 2.69
N GLY A 72 -1.04 11.93 2.58
CA GLY A 72 -0.98 11.04 1.43
C GLY A 72 -2.34 10.40 1.14
N PHE A 73 -3.05 9.96 2.18
CA PHE A 73 -4.39 9.41 2.07
C PHE A 73 -5.41 10.42 1.55
N ALA A 74 -5.42 11.64 2.10
CA ALA A 74 -6.32 12.70 1.63
C ALA A 74 -6.06 13.03 0.16
N LEU A 75 -4.80 13.11 -0.25
CA LEU A 75 -4.41 13.35 -1.64
C LEU A 75 -4.78 12.16 -2.54
N ALA A 76 -4.56 10.91 -2.11
CA ALA A 76 -4.93 9.71 -2.84
C ALA A 76 -6.46 9.63 -3.05
N ALA A 77 -7.24 9.95 -2.02
CA ALA A 77 -8.69 10.02 -2.10
C ALA A 77 -9.16 11.09 -3.10
N LEU A 78 -8.52 12.26 -3.08
CA LEU A 78 -8.78 13.32 -4.07
C LEU A 78 -8.39 12.88 -5.49
N ALA A 79 -7.21 12.27 -5.66
CA ALA A 79 -6.72 11.79 -6.95
C ALA A 79 -7.63 10.72 -7.55
N SER A 80 -8.15 9.80 -6.72
CA SER A 80 -9.09 8.75 -7.13
C SER A 80 -10.35 9.33 -7.76
N ARG A 81 -10.79 10.52 -7.33
CA ARG A 81 -11.94 11.23 -7.91
C ARG A 81 -11.64 12.02 -9.19
N LEU A 82 -10.36 12.30 -9.46
CA LEU A 82 -9.91 13.18 -10.55
C LEU A 82 -9.22 12.43 -11.70
N LEU A 83 -9.09 11.11 -11.57
CA LEU A 83 -8.41 10.21 -12.51
C LEU A 83 -9.16 8.88 -12.60
N PRO A 84 -8.94 8.11 -13.68
CA PRO A 84 -9.33 6.70 -13.74
C PRO A 84 -8.71 5.91 -12.59
N LEU A 85 -9.42 4.91 -12.05
CA LEU A 85 -8.94 4.13 -10.90
C LEU A 85 -7.64 3.40 -11.22
N PHE A 86 -7.55 2.78 -12.40
CA PHE A 86 -6.33 2.09 -12.81
C PHE A 86 -5.11 3.03 -12.83
N LEU A 87 -5.29 4.28 -13.27
CA LEU A 87 -4.20 5.25 -13.35
C LEU A 87 -3.80 5.77 -11.98
N SER A 88 -4.78 6.18 -11.17
CA SER A 88 -4.53 6.69 -9.81
C SER A 88 -3.85 5.65 -8.94
N GLN A 89 -4.35 4.40 -8.94
CA GLN A 89 -3.75 3.31 -8.19
C GLN A 89 -2.33 3.02 -8.65
N THR A 90 -2.08 2.97 -9.97
CA THR A 90 -0.72 2.72 -10.48
C THR A 90 0.24 3.81 -9.99
N VAL A 91 -0.13 5.09 -10.08
CA VAL A 91 0.72 6.21 -9.63
C VAL A 91 0.92 6.18 -8.11
N ILE A 92 -0.10 5.84 -7.34
CA ILE A 92 0.00 5.72 -5.87
C ILE A 92 0.92 4.55 -5.50
N SER A 93 0.80 3.39 -6.16
CA SER A 93 1.70 2.23 -5.98
C SER A 93 3.17 2.53 -6.33
N ALA A 94 3.46 3.62 -7.04
CA ALA A 94 4.82 4.12 -7.23
C ALA A 94 5.48 4.59 -5.92
N ASN A 95 4.72 4.68 -4.80
CA ASN A 95 5.26 5.01 -3.49
C ASN A 95 6.37 4.04 -3.06
N LEU A 96 6.33 2.78 -3.51
CA LEU A 96 7.33 1.77 -3.26
C LEU A 96 8.68 2.15 -3.89
N VAL A 97 8.65 2.73 -5.09
CA VAL A 97 9.86 3.25 -5.77
C VAL A 97 10.43 4.42 -4.96
N ILE A 98 9.58 5.35 -4.53
CA ILE A 98 9.99 6.50 -3.72
C ILE A 98 10.59 6.02 -2.39
N THR A 99 9.95 5.04 -1.75
CA THR A 99 10.41 4.41 -0.50
C THR A 99 11.79 3.79 -0.68
N ALA A 100 12.00 3.00 -1.73
CA ALA A 100 13.29 2.36 -2.02
C ALA A 100 14.39 3.40 -2.25
N LEU A 101 14.12 4.43 -3.06
CA LEU A 101 15.10 5.49 -3.35
C LEU A 101 15.41 6.34 -2.11
N ALA A 102 14.39 6.70 -1.32
CA ALA A 102 14.57 7.45 -0.08
C ALA A 102 15.33 6.62 0.97
N SER A 103 15.12 5.30 1.03
CA SER A 103 15.84 4.39 1.92
C SER A 103 17.34 4.34 1.62
N VAL A 104 17.75 4.37 0.35
CA VAL A 104 19.19 4.49 -0.02
C VAL A 104 19.82 5.73 0.60
N LYS A 105 19.14 6.88 0.51
CA LYS A 105 19.68 8.15 0.98
C LYS A 105 19.60 8.30 2.50
N MET A 106 18.50 7.90 3.12
CA MET A 106 18.21 8.16 4.53
C MET A 106 18.69 7.04 5.46
N LEU A 107 18.70 5.80 4.99
CA LEU A 107 19.12 4.63 5.76
C LEU A 107 20.48 4.07 5.31
N GLY A 108 21.04 4.58 4.21
CA GLY A 108 22.34 4.15 3.68
C GLY A 108 22.31 2.75 3.05
N LEU A 109 21.13 2.26 2.67
CA LEU A 109 20.97 0.96 2.03
C LEU A 109 21.49 0.99 0.58
N ARG A 110 21.83 -0.19 0.04
CA ARG A 110 22.43 -0.31 -1.30
C ARG A 110 21.60 -1.22 -2.19
N LEU A 111 20.90 -0.60 -3.14
CA LEU A 111 20.06 -1.34 -4.08
C LEU A 111 20.89 -2.27 -4.97
N ARG A 112 20.45 -3.52 -5.03
CA ARG A 112 20.96 -4.57 -5.91
C ARG A 112 20.39 -4.39 -7.33
N ARG A 113 21.04 -5.03 -8.31
CA ARG A 113 20.60 -5.01 -9.72
C ARG A 113 19.12 -5.40 -9.94
N PRO A 114 18.55 -6.44 -9.30
CA PRO A 114 17.13 -6.77 -9.48
C PRO A 114 16.18 -5.68 -8.95
N GLU A 115 16.55 -4.95 -7.89
CA GLU A 115 15.73 -3.85 -7.36
C GLU A 115 15.70 -2.65 -8.32
N TRP A 116 16.85 -2.32 -8.92
CA TRP A 116 16.92 -1.31 -9.97
C TRP A 116 16.09 -1.69 -11.20
N ALA A 117 16.11 -2.97 -11.59
CA ALA A 117 15.27 -3.47 -12.67
C ALA A 117 13.78 -3.33 -12.33
N ALA A 118 13.36 -3.72 -11.13
CA ALA A 118 11.99 -3.60 -10.67
C ALA A 118 11.51 -2.13 -10.66
N ILE A 119 12.33 -1.21 -10.15
CA ILE A 119 12.07 0.23 -10.18
C ILE A 119 11.92 0.72 -11.63
N GLY A 120 12.85 0.34 -12.51
CA GLY A 120 12.79 0.68 -13.94
C GLY A 120 11.51 0.18 -14.60
N THR A 121 11.07 -1.05 -14.27
CA THR A 121 9.82 -1.64 -14.76
C THR A 121 8.60 -0.84 -14.31
N VAL A 122 8.51 -0.45 -13.03
CA VAL A 122 7.40 0.39 -12.52
C VAL A 122 7.39 1.76 -13.21
N CYS A 123 8.54 2.42 -13.32
CA CYS A 123 8.64 3.71 -14.00
C CYS A 123 8.23 3.63 -15.47
N GLY A 124 8.68 2.59 -16.18
CA GLY A 124 8.28 2.34 -17.57
C GLY A 124 6.78 2.08 -17.70
N ALA A 125 6.22 1.25 -16.82
CA ALA A 125 4.79 0.95 -16.78
C ALA A 125 3.94 2.22 -16.59
N LEU A 126 4.33 3.11 -15.68
CA LEU A 126 3.67 4.39 -15.45
C LEU A 126 3.65 5.28 -16.69
N VAL A 127 4.77 5.36 -17.42
CA VAL A 127 4.86 6.12 -18.68
C VAL A 127 3.91 5.52 -19.72
N LEU A 128 3.91 4.20 -19.88
CA LEU A 128 3.02 3.52 -20.82
C LEU A 128 1.54 3.78 -20.49
N LEU A 129 1.16 3.65 -19.21
CA LEU A 129 -0.20 3.89 -18.75
C LEU A 129 -0.62 5.36 -18.90
N ALA A 130 0.28 6.31 -18.62
CA ALA A 130 0.01 7.73 -18.82
C ALA A 130 -0.22 8.07 -20.31
N ILE A 131 0.53 7.43 -21.23
CA ILE A 131 0.32 7.58 -22.67
C ILE A 131 -1.00 6.93 -23.11
N ALA A 132 -1.33 5.76 -22.56
CA ALA A 132 -2.54 5.01 -22.89
C ALA A 132 -3.82 5.60 -22.27
N ALA A 133 -3.72 6.41 -21.21
CA ALA A 133 -4.84 6.93 -20.45
C ALA A 133 -5.82 7.73 -21.32
N GLY A 134 -7.08 7.25 -21.34
CA GLY A 134 -8.22 7.86 -22.03
C GLY A 134 -9.19 8.54 -21.06
N PRO A 135 -10.41 8.87 -21.52
CA PRO A 135 -11.41 9.56 -20.71
C PRO A 135 -11.85 8.73 -19.50
N GLU A 136 -12.20 9.43 -18.42
CA GLU A 136 -12.68 8.86 -17.16
C GLU A 136 -14.07 8.23 -17.34
N GLY A 137 -14.28 7.11 -16.66
CA GLY A 137 -15.57 6.44 -16.58
C GLY A 137 -16.62 7.21 -15.76
N HIS A 138 -17.83 6.69 -15.74
CA HIS A 138 -19.00 7.33 -15.13
C HIS A 138 -18.83 7.50 -13.60
N THR A 139 -19.16 8.68 -13.09
CA THR A 139 -19.16 9.00 -11.65
C THR A 139 -20.46 8.62 -10.95
N HIS A 140 -21.53 8.35 -11.69
CA HIS A 140 -22.83 7.97 -11.14
C HIS A 140 -23.08 6.48 -11.35
N THR A 141 -22.86 5.68 -10.32
CA THR A 141 -23.31 4.29 -10.26
C THR A 141 -24.65 4.20 -9.52
N PRO A 142 -25.53 3.22 -9.85
CA PRO A 142 -26.79 3.03 -9.16
C PRO A 142 -26.59 2.80 -7.66
N VAL A 143 -27.49 3.25 -6.78
CA VAL A 143 -27.38 3.05 -5.31
C VAL A 143 -27.22 1.57 -4.92
N GLY A 144 -27.78 0.64 -5.71
CA GLY A 144 -27.59 -0.81 -5.52
C GLY A 144 -26.13 -1.26 -5.59
N SER A 145 -25.29 -0.56 -6.37
CA SER A 145 -23.85 -0.78 -6.46
C SER A 145 -23.12 -0.49 -5.15
N HIS A 146 -23.59 0.49 -4.39
CA HIS A 146 -22.97 0.90 -3.13
C HIS A 146 -23.23 -0.17 -2.04
N TRP A 147 -24.45 -0.71 -2.02
CA TRP A 147 -24.81 -1.84 -1.17
C TRP A 147 -24.06 -3.12 -1.53
N LEU A 148 -23.89 -3.40 -2.82
CA LEU A 148 -23.10 -4.54 -3.28
C LEU A 148 -21.64 -4.42 -2.85
N LEU A 149 -21.05 -3.23 -2.98
CA LEU A 149 -19.69 -2.95 -2.53
C LEU A 149 -19.55 -3.20 -1.02
N LEU A 150 -20.50 -2.68 -0.22
CA LEU A 150 -20.53 -2.91 1.22
C LEU A 150 -20.64 -4.40 1.55
N LEU A 151 -21.55 -5.13 0.90
CA LEU A 151 -21.73 -6.56 1.09
C LEU A 151 -20.45 -7.33 0.78
N ILE A 152 -19.80 -7.04 -0.35
CA ILE A 152 -18.54 -7.66 -0.74
C ILE A 152 -17.45 -7.38 0.30
N SER A 153 -17.30 -6.13 0.77
CA SER A 153 -16.33 -5.78 1.81
C SER A 153 -16.57 -6.54 3.11
N VAL A 154 -17.83 -6.68 3.54
CA VAL A 154 -18.21 -7.44 4.74
C VAL A 154 -17.94 -8.94 4.56
N LEU A 155 -18.21 -9.50 3.39
CA LEU A 155 -17.91 -10.90 3.08
C LEU A 155 -16.40 -11.16 3.00
N LEU A 156 -15.62 -10.24 2.43
CA LEU A 156 -14.17 -10.33 2.36
C LEU A 156 -13.54 -10.29 3.77
N ILE A 157 -13.95 -9.37 4.63
CA ILE A 157 -13.38 -9.31 5.99
C ILE A 157 -13.79 -10.52 6.83
N SER A 158 -15.06 -10.93 6.79
CA SER A 158 -15.54 -12.08 7.58
C SER A 158 -14.99 -13.41 7.07
N GLY A 159 -15.08 -13.65 5.76
CA GLY A 159 -14.55 -14.84 5.09
C GLY A 159 -13.03 -14.90 5.15
N GLY A 160 -12.34 -13.77 4.93
CA GLY A 160 -10.89 -13.66 5.03
C GLY A 160 -10.39 -13.96 6.44
N THR A 161 -11.01 -13.36 7.47
CA THR A 161 -10.64 -13.64 8.86
C THR A 161 -10.86 -15.11 9.22
N LEU A 162 -11.96 -15.71 8.78
CA LEU A 162 -12.22 -17.14 8.99
C LEU A 162 -11.18 -18.00 8.29
N LEU A 163 -10.87 -17.71 7.03
CA LEU A 163 -9.93 -18.47 6.22
C LEU A 163 -8.51 -18.39 6.78
N VAL A 164 -8.06 -17.20 7.19
CA VAL A 164 -6.75 -17.00 7.84
C VAL A 164 -6.68 -17.77 9.16
N ARG A 165 -7.74 -17.73 9.97
CA ARG A 165 -7.81 -18.53 11.22
C ARG A 165 -7.74 -20.04 10.95
N ARG A 166 -8.30 -20.52 9.83
CA ARG A 166 -8.26 -21.94 9.44
C ARG A 166 -6.90 -22.37 8.90
N LEU A 167 -6.21 -21.49 8.17
CA LEU A 167 -4.92 -21.78 7.54
C LEU A 167 -3.73 -21.61 8.48
N GLY A 168 -3.89 -20.90 9.61
CA GLY A 168 -2.81 -20.67 10.57
C GLY A 168 -1.59 -20.04 9.90
N ALA A 169 -0.39 -20.56 10.17
CA ALA A 169 0.90 -20.05 9.67
C ALA A 169 0.99 -19.96 8.13
N SER A 170 0.26 -20.81 7.40
CA SER A 170 0.22 -20.78 5.93
C SER A 170 -0.70 -19.69 5.36
N GLY A 171 -1.44 -18.97 6.22
CA GLY A 171 -2.44 -17.99 5.84
C GLY A 171 -1.91 -16.60 5.45
N ALA A 172 -0.60 -16.34 5.58
CA ALA A 172 -0.04 -14.98 5.39
C ALA A 172 -0.29 -14.40 3.99
N VAL A 173 -0.06 -15.19 2.93
CA VAL A 173 -0.32 -14.77 1.54
C VAL A 173 -1.80 -14.48 1.32
N VAL A 174 -2.68 -15.31 1.88
CA VAL A 174 -4.14 -15.13 1.79
C VAL A 174 -4.57 -13.88 2.56
N ALA A 175 -4.05 -13.67 3.77
CA ALA A 175 -4.32 -12.49 4.59
C ALA A 175 -3.87 -11.21 3.86
N GLY A 176 -2.68 -11.24 3.25
CA GLY A 176 -2.17 -10.16 2.40
C GLY A 176 -3.08 -9.88 1.21
N LEU A 177 -3.47 -10.92 0.47
CA LEU A 177 -4.38 -10.78 -0.67
C LEU A 177 -5.73 -10.18 -0.27
N VAL A 178 -6.37 -10.71 0.79
CA VAL A 178 -7.67 -10.19 1.25
C VAL A 178 -7.54 -8.77 1.77
N SER A 179 -6.43 -8.45 2.44
CA SER A 179 -6.12 -7.08 2.85
C SER A 179 -6.05 -6.14 1.64
N GLY A 180 -5.31 -6.51 0.59
CA GLY A 180 -5.24 -5.75 -0.66
C GLY A 180 -6.61 -5.56 -1.31
N LEU A 181 -7.45 -6.61 -1.35
CA LEU A 181 -8.82 -6.52 -1.87
C LEU A 181 -9.68 -5.54 -1.06
N LEU A 182 -9.54 -5.51 0.27
CA LEU A 182 -10.26 -4.59 1.14
C LEU A 182 -9.80 -3.13 0.96
N PHE A 183 -8.50 -2.88 0.78
CA PHE A 183 -7.98 -1.56 0.39
C PHE A 183 -8.43 -1.15 -1.02
N GLY A 184 -8.50 -2.11 -1.93
CA GLY A 184 -9.08 -1.89 -3.24
C GLY A 184 -10.56 -1.49 -3.18
N ALA A 185 -11.35 -2.16 -2.34
CA ALA A 185 -12.75 -1.81 -2.08
C ALA A 185 -12.88 -0.42 -1.44
N LEU A 186 -11.95 -0.03 -0.56
CA LEU A 186 -11.85 1.35 -0.05
C LEU A 186 -11.66 2.35 -1.20
N GLY A 187 -10.74 2.09 -2.14
CA GLY A 187 -10.48 2.98 -3.28
C GLY A 187 -11.72 3.15 -4.18
N ILE A 188 -12.42 2.05 -4.47
CA ILE A 188 -13.69 2.06 -5.21
C ILE A 188 -14.76 2.84 -4.43
N GLY A 189 -14.85 2.60 -3.12
CA GLY A 189 -15.80 3.29 -2.24
C GLY A 189 -15.59 4.79 -2.25
N VAL A 190 -14.35 5.27 -2.11
CA VAL A 190 -14.02 6.71 -2.18
C VAL A 190 -14.43 7.32 -3.51
N ARG A 191 -14.29 6.57 -4.61
CA ARG A 191 -14.65 7.03 -5.96
C ARG A 191 -16.16 7.15 -6.17
N VAL A 192 -16.93 6.25 -5.58
CA VAL A 192 -18.38 6.14 -5.77
C VAL A 192 -19.18 6.93 -4.73
N LEU A 193 -18.56 7.24 -3.58
CA LEU A 193 -19.18 7.94 -2.46
C LEU A 193 -19.86 9.27 -2.86
N GLY A 194 -21.15 9.39 -2.54
CA GLY A 194 -21.96 10.59 -2.68
C GLY A 194 -21.75 11.59 -1.54
N GLY A 195 -22.37 12.78 -1.66
CA GLY A 195 -22.40 13.78 -0.58
C GLY A 195 -21.10 14.57 -0.35
N ILE A 196 -20.05 14.38 -1.18
CA ILE A 196 -18.82 15.19 -1.12
C ILE A 196 -18.91 16.44 -2.01
N ASN A 197 -19.62 16.37 -3.14
CA ASN A 197 -19.80 17.50 -4.04
C ASN A 197 -21.21 17.51 -4.64
N PRO A 198 -22.16 18.34 -4.13
CA PRO A 198 -22.02 19.28 -3.02
C PRO A 198 -21.80 18.56 -1.67
N PHE A 199 -21.14 19.23 -0.72
CA PHE A 199 -20.90 18.67 0.62
C PHE A 199 -22.19 18.66 1.43
N ASP A 200 -22.74 17.48 1.67
CA ASP A 200 -23.93 17.26 2.49
C ASP A 200 -23.71 16.06 3.40
N LEU A 201 -23.65 16.33 4.71
CA LEU A 201 -23.43 15.32 5.74
C LEU A 201 -24.56 14.27 5.76
N GLY A 202 -25.78 14.66 5.42
CA GLY A 202 -26.94 13.77 5.42
C GLY A 202 -26.81 12.68 4.36
N THR A 203 -26.51 13.07 3.12
CA THR A 203 -26.24 12.11 2.03
C THR A 203 -24.96 11.32 2.25
N LEU A 204 -23.92 11.92 2.82
CA LEU A 204 -22.67 11.22 3.13
C LEU A 204 -22.87 10.07 4.13
N LEU A 205 -23.58 10.33 5.23
CA LEU A 205 -23.85 9.33 6.27
C LEU A 205 -24.88 8.28 5.84
N SER A 206 -25.78 8.65 4.93
CA SER A 206 -26.78 7.71 4.39
C SER A 206 -26.22 6.82 3.28
N ASP A 207 -25.03 7.10 2.76
CA ASP A 207 -24.42 6.37 1.66
C ASP A 207 -23.73 5.07 2.15
N PRO A 208 -24.17 3.88 1.68
CA PRO A 208 -23.51 2.60 1.99
C PRO A 208 -22.02 2.56 1.65
N ALA A 209 -21.57 3.35 0.66
CA ALA A 209 -20.18 3.44 0.26
C ALA A 209 -19.28 3.96 1.40
N LEU A 210 -19.79 4.82 2.28
CA LEU A 210 -19.05 5.30 3.46
C LEU A 210 -18.69 4.13 4.39
N TYR A 211 -19.66 3.26 4.64
CA TYR A 211 -19.46 2.07 5.46
C TYR A 211 -18.53 1.07 4.78
N ALA A 212 -18.58 0.96 3.45
CA ALA A 212 -17.67 0.12 2.68
C ALA A 212 -16.21 0.61 2.80
N ILE A 213 -16.00 1.93 2.80
CA ILE A 213 -14.69 2.56 3.04
C ILE A 213 -14.18 2.22 4.44
N MET A 214 -15.02 2.36 5.47
CA MET A 214 -14.63 2.04 6.84
C MET A 214 -14.28 0.57 7.02
N VAL A 215 -15.12 -0.34 6.50
CA VAL A 215 -14.89 -1.79 6.57
C VAL A 215 -13.65 -2.18 5.75
N GLY A 216 -13.50 -1.62 4.54
CA GLY A 216 -12.34 -1.86 3.68
C GLY A 216 -11.03 -1.37 4.31
N GLY A 217 -11.00 -0.14 4.83
CA GLY A 217 -9.80 0.43 5.46
C GLY A 217 -9.42 -0.27 6.76
N LEU A 218 -10.36 -0.38 7.72
CA LEU A 218 -10.10 -1.00 9.01
C LEU A 218 -9.85 -2.51 8.88
N GLY A 219 -10.65 -3.19 8.06
CA GLY A 219 -10.48 -4.61 7.79
C GLY A 219 -9.21 -4.94 7.02
N GLY A 220 -8.87 -4.12 6.02
CA GLY A 220 -7.63 -4.23 5.26
C GLY A 220 -6.42 -4.08 6.16
N MET A 221 -6.40 -3.05 7.02
CA MET A 221 -5.30 -2.83 7.97
C MET A 221 -5.18 -3.95 9.00
N TYR A 222 -6.30 -4.44 9.52
CA TYR A 222 -6.32 -5.57 10.45
C TYR A 222 -5.72 -6.83 9.82
N LEU A 223 -6.21 -7.23 8.64
CA LEU A 223 -5.70 -8.42 7.95
C LEU A 223 -4.27 -8.25 7.44
N HIS A 224 -3.86 -7.04 7.06
CA HIS A 224 -2.46 -6.74 6.74
C HIS A 224 -1.56 -7.02 7.95
N THR A 225 -1.93 -6.47 9.11
CA THR A 225 -1.19 -6.67 10.37
C THR A 225 -1.12 -8.16 10.72
N VAL A 226 -2.22 -8.90 10.59
CA VAL A 226 -2.24 -10.35 10.79
C VAL A 226 -1.35 -11.08 9.78
N ALA A 227 -1.36 -10.67 8.51
CA ALA A 227 -0.55 -11.29 7.46
C ALA A 227 0.95 -11.22 7.78
N LEU A 228 1.40 -10.06 8.27
CA LEU A 228 2.79 -9.82 8.65
C LEU A 228 3.20 -10.61 9.90
N GLN A 229 2.25 -10.96 10.78
CA GLN A 229 2.53 -11.69 12.02
C GLN A 229 2.60 -13.21 11.82
N VAL A 230 1.89 -13.75 10.83
CA VAL A 230 1.59 -15.19 10.77
C VAL A 230 2.48 -15.96 9.79
N GLY A 231 3.15 -15.29 8.84
CA GLY A 231 3.99 -15.99 7.86
C GLY A 231 4.92 -15.07 7.07
N SER A 232 5.16 -15.43 5.80
CA SER A 232 6.16 -14.73 4.97
C SER A 232 5.74 -13.28 4.66
N VAL A 233 6.46 -12.32 5.23
CA VAL A 233 6.25 -10.87 5.02
C VAL A 233 6.28 -10.53 3.53
N ASN A 234 7.35 -10.88 2.81
CA ASN A 234 7.48 -10.59 1.38
C ASN A 234 6.35 -11.21 0.54
N GLY A 235 5.87 -12.40 0.91
CA GLY A 235 4.76 -13.06 0.22
C GLY A 235 3.41 -12.40 0.50
N ALA A 236 3.17 -11.97 1.74
CA ALA A 236 1.98 -11.23 2.13
C ALA A 236 1.91 -9.85 1.47
N THR A 237 3.02 -9.12 1.46
CA THR A 237 3.11 -7.78 0.86
C THR A 237 2.96 -7.84 -0.65
N ALA A 238 3.60 -8.80 -1.33
CA ALA A 238 3.38 -9.03 -2.75
C ALA A 238 1.90 -9.33 -3.07
N ALA A 239 1.25 -10.20 -2.28
CA ALA A 239 -0.15 -10.54 -2.48
C ALA A 239 -1.10 -9.35 -2.22
N LEU A 240 -0.78 -8.51 -1.23
CA LEU A 240 -1.50 -7.27 -0.95
C LEU A 240 -1.46 -6.33 -2.15
N VAL A 241 -0.27 -6.06 -2.69
CA VAL A 241 -0.09 -5.15 -3.83
C VAL A 241 -0.90 -5.64 -5.03
N VAL A 242 -0.89 -6.95 -5.30
CA VAL A 242 -1.73 -7.54 -6.36
C VAL A 242 -3.21 -7.33 -6.08
N GLY A 243 -3.68 -7.62 -4.86
CA GLY A 243 -5.08 -7.48 -4.47
C GLY A 243 -5.60 -6.04 -4.60
N GLU A 244 -4.79 -5.07 -4.19
CA GLU A 244 -5.15 -3.65 -4.21
C GLU A 244 -5.10 -3.04 -5.62
N THR A 245 -4.21 -3.50 -6.49
CA THR A 245 -4.06 -2.92 -7.84
C THR A 245 -4.90 -3.65 -8.89
N VAL A 246 -4.93 -4.99 -8.87
CA VAL A 246 -5.53 -5.76 -9.98
C VAL A 246 -7.03 -5.64 -10.00
N VAL A 247 -7.69 -5.93 -8.87
CA VAL A 247 -9.14 -5.98 -8.81
C VAL A 247 -9.77 -4.61 -9.05
N PRO A 248 -9.33 -3.52 -8.39
CA PRO A 248 -9.95 -2.22 -8.62
C PRO A 248 -9.60 -1.63 -9.99
N GLY A 249 -8.44 -1.96 -10.56
CA GLY A 249 -8.13 -1.65 -11.95
C GLY A 249 -9.13 -2.31 -12.92
N VAL A 250 -9.43 -3.59 -12.73
CA VAL A 250 -10.45 -4.32 -13.52
C VAL A 250 -11.85 -3.75 -13.29
N VAL A 251 -12.22 -3.47 -12.05
CA VAL A 251 -13.52 -2.86 -11.70
C VAL A 251 -13.64 -1.46 -12.33
N GLY A 252 -12.56 -0.68 -12.35
CA GLY A 252 -12.49 0.60 -13.06
C GLY A 252 -12.91 0.47 -14.51
N VAL A 253 -12.31 -0.48 -15.23
CA VAL A 253 -12.60 -0.69 -16.67
C VAL A 253 -14.00 -1.27 -16.90
N VAL A 254 -14.36 -2.35 -16.21
CA VAL A 254 -15.58 -3.13 -16.47
C VAL A 254 -16.82 -2.43 -15.93
N TRP A 255 -16.72 -1.84 -14.74
CA TRP A 255 -17.89 -1.36 -14.00
C TRP A 255 -18.01 0.16 -13.99
N LEU A 256 -16.89 0.87 -13.88
CA LEU A 256 -16.89 2.34 -13.90
C LEU A 256 -16.74 2.87 -15.34
N GLY A 257 -16.34 2.04 -16.30
CA GLY A 257 -16.22 2.41 -17.71
C GLY A 257 -14.94 3.18 -18.03
N ASP A 258 -13.90 3.04 -17.20
CA ASP A 258 -12.58 3.62 -17.45
C ASP A 258 -12.01 3.05 -18.75
N ALA A 259 -11.60 3.93 -19.67
CA ALA A 259 -11.11 3.53 -20.98
C ALA A 259 -9.70 4.05 -21.26
N THR A 260 -8.91 3.26 -21.99
CA THR A 260 -7.72 3.75 -22.68
C THR A 260 -8.12 4.52 -23.93
N ARG A 261 -7.24 5.39 -24.46
CA ARG A 261 -7.43 6.02 -25.78
C ARG A 261 -7.68 4.95 -26.85
N ALA A 262 -8.50 5.29 -27.85
CA ALA A 262 -8.79 4.40 -28.96
C ALA A 262 -7.50 3.92 -29.65
N GLY A 263 -7.36 2.61 -29.84
CA GLY A 263 -6.17 1.97 -30.43
C GLY A 263 -4.99 1.73 -29.47
N LEU A 264 -5.04 2.23 -28.22
CA LEU A 264 -3.98 2.07 -27.22
C LEU A 264 -4.33 1.08 -26.09
N THR A 265 -5.39 0.28 -26.24
CA THR A 265 -5.80 -0.72 -25.24
C THR A 265 -4.71 -1.75 -24.96
N TRP A 266 -4.01 -2.22 -26.00
CA TRP A 266 -2.89 -3.14 -25.82
C TRP A 266 -1.74 -2.52 -25.02
N LEU A 267 -1.49 -1.21 -25.20
CA LEU A 267 -0.47 -0.46 -24.49
C LEU A 267 -0.85 -0.28 -23.02
N GLY A 268 -2.12 0.00 -22.75
CA GLY A 268 -2.66 0.06 -21.38
C GLY A 268 -2.57 -1.29 -20.67
N LEU A 269 -2.93 -2.39 -21.34
CA LEU A 269 -2.79 -3.75 -20.79
C LEU A 269 -1.33 -4.10 -20.49
N LEU A 270 -0.42 -3.82 -21.42
CA LEU A 270 1.01 -4.05 -21.23
C LEU A 270 1.55 -3.23 -20.05
N GLY A 271 1.22 -1.93 -20.00
CA GLY A 271 1.60 -1.05 -18.90
C GLY A 271 1.06 -1.54 -17.56
N PHE A 272 -0.19 -1.99 -17.50
CA PHE A 272 -0.80 -2.53 -16.29
C PHE A 272 -0.10 -3.81 -15.81
N VAL A 273 0.16 -4.75 -16.71
CA VAL A 273 0.88 -5.99 -16.37
C VAL A 273 2.28 -5.67 -15.85
N LEU A 274 3.01 -4.77 -16.52
CA LEU A 274 4.33 -4.33 -16.07
C LEU A 274 4.27 -3.61 -14.71
N ALA A 275 3.23 -2.81 -14.44
CA ALA A 275 3.05 -2.16 -13.16
C ALA A 275 2.86 -3.17 -12.03
N VAL A 276 1.99 -4.17 -12.22
CA VAL A 276 1.74 -5.22 -11.24
C VAL A 276 3.00 -6.04 -10.99
N VAL A 277 3.68 -6.50 -12.05
CA VAL A 277 4.92 -7.28 -11.93
C VAL A 277 6.02 -6.47 -11.26
N GLY A 278 6.19 -5.20 -11.66
CA GLY A 278 7.16 -4.29 -11.07
C GLY A 278 6.88 -4.02 -9.59
N ALA A 279 5.63 -3.71 -9.23
CA ALA A 279 5.25 -3.43 -7.85
C ALA A 279 5.40 -4.67 -6.96
N VAL A 280 5.05 -5.86 -7.45
CA VAL A 280 5.31 -7.14 -6.77
C VAL A 280 6.81 -7.38 -6.58
N ALA A 281 7.61 -7.12 -7.61
CA ALA A 281 9.06 -7.26 -7.51
C ALA A 281 9.64 -6.28 -6.48
N VAL A 282 9.22 -5.00 -6.48
CA VAL A 282 9.66 -4.03 -5.48
C VAL A 282 9.21 -4.44 -4.07
N ALA A 283 7.97 -4.88 -3.89
CA ALA A 283 7.49 -5.38 -2.60
C ALA A 283 8.31 -6.60 -2.12
N HIS A 284 8.63 -7.51 -3.03
CA HIS A 284 9.40 -8.71 -2.71
C HIS A 284 10.84 -8.40 -2.29
N TYR A 285 11.49 -7.42 -2.91
CA TYR A 285 12.89 -7.08 -2.62
C TYR A 285 13.02 -6.03 -1.50
N GLY A 286 12.12 -5.06 -1.42
CA GLY A 286 12.21 -3.90 -0.51
C GLY A 286 12.16 -4.25 0.99
N GLU A 287 11.54 -5.36 1.37
CA GLU A 287 11.48 -5.81 2.78
C GLU A 287 12.69 -6.68 3.17
N GLY A 288 13.40 -7.27 2.20
CA GLY A 288 14.56 -8.13 2.43
C GLY A 288 15.77 -7.41 3.04
N GLU A 289 15.89 -6.10 2.84
CA GLU A 289 16.94 -5.26 3.44
C GLU A 289 16.58 -4.76 4.85
N GLY A 290 15.34 -4.96 5.29
CA GLY A 290 14.88 -4.70 6.65
C GLY A 290 15.33 -5.75 7.67
N ALA A 291 15.53 -7.00 7.21
CA ALA A 291 15.61 -8.16 8.09
C ALA A 291 16.98 -8.82 8.25
N LEU A 292 17.98 -8.62 7.39
CA LEU A 292 19.31 -9.23 7.59
C LEU A 292 20.45 -8.41 7.02
N HIS A 293 21.27 -7.82 7.90
CA HIS A 293 22.73 -7.83 7.81
C HIS A 293 23.36 -7.39 9.15
N PRO A 294 23.48 -8.29 10.15
CA PRO A 294 24.59 -8.26 11.08
C PRO A 294 25.71 -9.15 10.52
N GLU A 295 26.29 -8.79 9.37
CA GLU A 295 27.67 -9.20 9.08
C GLU A 295 28.57 -8.03 9.42
N ALA A 296 28.75 -7.82 10.73
CA ALA A 296 30.02 -7.29 11.19
C ALA A 296 31.07 -8.32 10.77
N ARG A 297 31.86 -8.01 9.74
CA ARG A 297 33.14 -8.69 9.57
C ARG A 297 33.95 -8.38 10.82
N GLU A 298 34.02 -9.34 11.74
CA GLU A 298 35.03 -9.34 12.79
C GLU A 298 36.40 -9.32 12.09
N PRO A 299 37.28 -8.34 12.39
CA PRO A 299 38.67 -8.47 12.01
C PRO A 299 39.27 -9.63 12.80
N GLU A 300 39.71 -10.63 12.06
CA GLU A 300 40.48 -11.77 12.55
C GLU A 300 41.64 -11.29 13.45
N PRO A 301 41.78 -11.80 14.69
CA PRO A 301 42.90 -11.41 15.53
C PRO A 301 44.19 -11.96 14.93
N ALA A 302 45.08 -11.06 14.50
CA ALA A 302 46.43 -11.41 14.13
C ALA A 302 47.10 -12.14 15.31
N ARG A 303 47.41 -13.42 15.09
CA ARG A 303 48.34 -14.19 15.92
C ARG A 303 49.77 -13.94 15.47
#